data_AF-A0AAD4V558-F1
#
_entry.id   AF-A0AAD4V558-F1
#
_cell.length_a   1.000
_cell.length_b   1.000
_cell.length_c   1.000
_cell.angle_alpha   90.00
_cell.angle_beta   90.00
_cell.angle_gamma   90.00
#
_symmetry.space_group_name_H-M   'P 1'
#
loop_
_entity.id
_entity.type
_entity.pdbx_description
1 polymer ?
#
loop_
_entity_poly.entity_id
_entity_poly.type
_entity_poly.pdbx_seq_one_letter_code
_entity_poly.pdbx_strand_id
1 'polypeptide(L)'
;MKLNPSKCTFGVSSGRFLGYLVTQRSIEAHPRQIKAILKKKSPSTVKEIQSMTGRAAALNRFLSRSTDKCRPFFKALKKGQRDKWDEE
;
A
#
# COMPACT_ATOMS: atom_id res chain seq x y z
N MET A 1 -13.28 -6.11 -29.10
CA MET A 1 -12.21 -5.97 -28.07
C MET A 1 -11.05 -6.88 -28.48
N LYS A 2 -9.76 -6.45 -28.39
CA LYS A 2 -8.59 -7.29 -28.71
C LYS A 2 -7.69 -7.44 -27.48
N LEU A 3 -7.14 -8.63 -27.26
CA LEU A 3 -6.19 -8.92 -26.17
C LEU A 3 -4.75 -8.74 -26.65
N ASN A 4 -3.83 -8.42 -25.72
CA ASN A 4 -2.40 -8.40 -25.98
C ASN A 4 -1.76 -9.70 -25.44
N PRO A 5 -1.40 -10.67 -26.30
CA PRO A 5 -0.89 -11.98 -25.86
C PRO A 5 0.34 -11.87 -24.95
N SER A 6 1.22 -10.90 -25.18
CA SER A 6 2.44 -10.72 -24.37
C SER A 6 2.18 -10.32 -22.91
N LYS A 7 1.00 -9.76 -22.62
CA LYS A 7 0.60 -9.31 -21.27
C LYS A 7 -0.45 -10.22 -20.64
N CYS A 8 -0.95 -11.21 -21.37
CA CYS A 8 -1.98 -12.12 -20.89
C CYS A 8 -1.33 -13.38 -20.32
N THR A 9 -1.88 -13.87 -19.21
CA THR A 9 -1.48 -15.13 -18.58
C THR A 9 -2.74 -15.96 -18.39
N PHE A 10 -2.72 -17.23 -18.81
CA PHE A 10 -3.88 -18.11 -18.81
C PHE A 10 -3.53 -19.46 -18.15
N GLY A 11 -4.51 -20.08 -17.49
CA GLY A 11 -4.35 -21.42 -16.91
C GLY A 11 -3.35 -21.55 -15.76
N VAL A 12 -2.96 -20.44 -15.11
CA VAL A 12 -2.00 -20.44 -14.00
C VAL A 12 -2.69 -20.63 -12.65
N SER A 13 -2.07 -21.40 -11.75
CA SER A 13 -2.55 -21.61 -10.36
C SER A 13 -2.33 -20.39 -9.45
N SER A 14 -1.45 -19.48 -9.85
CA SER A 14 -1.23 -18.19 -9.22
C SER A 14 -0.75 -17.15 -10.22
N GLY A 15 -1.01 -15.88 -9.96
CA GLY A 15 -0.66 -14.79 -10.87
C GLY A 15 -0.71 -13.40 -10.24
N ARG A 16 -0.15 -12.41 -10.94
CA ARG A 16 -0.21 -11.01 -10.51
C ARG A 16 -1.43 -10.33 -11.10
N PHE A 17 -2.26 -9.72 -10.26
CA PHE A 17 -3.46 -9.01 -10.69
C PHE A 17 -3.68 -7.75 -9.87
N LEU A 18 -3.83 -6.60 -10.54
CA LEU A 18 -4.05 -5.28 -9.92
C LEU A 18 -3.07 -4.94 -8.78
N GLY A 19 -1.82 -5.40 -8.89
CA GLY A 19 -0.79 -5.16 -7.87
C GLY A 19 -0.80 -6.14 -6.69
N TYR A 20 -1.65 -7.16 -6.70
CA TYR A 20 -1.68 -8.24 -5.71
C TYR A 20 -1.20 -9.57 -6.32
N LEU A 21 -0.84 -10.51 -5.45
CA LEU A 21 -0.61 -11.89 -5.82
C LEU A 21 -1.90 -12.67 -5.56
N VAL A 22 -2.46 -13.28 -6.60
CA VAL A 22 -3.65 -14.12 -6.49
C VAL A 22 -3.19 -15.56 -6.58
N THR A 23 -3.47 -16.35 -5.56
CA THR A 23 -3.24 -17.80 -5.54
C THR A 23 -4.57 -18.52 -5.53
N GLN A 24 -4.54 -19.85 -5.72
CA GLN A 24 -5.75 -20.67 -5.66
C GLN A 24 -6.47 -20.58 -4.29
N ARG A 25 -5.75 -20.27 -3.22
CA ARG A 25 -6.28 -20.29 -1.84
C ARG A 25 -6.56 -18.89 -1.29
N SER A 26 -5.83 -17.88 -1.74
CA SER A 26 -5.87 -16.55 -1.14
C SER A 26 -5.43 -15.45 -2.09
N ILE A 27 -5.80 -14.21 -1.75
CA ILE A 27 -5.18 -13.03 -2.30
C ILE A 27 -4.13 -12.56 -1.29
N GLU A 28 -2.93 -12.26 -1.76
CA GLU A 28 -1.78 -11.91 -0.95
C GLU A 28 -1.22 -10.55 -1.34
N ALA A 29 -0.65 -9.86 -0.36
CA ALA A 29 0.07 -8.62 -0.58
C ALA A 29 1.32 -8.87 -1.43
N HIS A 30 1.51 -8.08 -2.48
CA HIS A 30 2.67 -8.27 -3.34
C HIS A 30 3.95 -7.81 -2.61
N PRO A 31 5.02 -8.64 -2.51
CA PRO A 31 6.23 -8.30 -1.76
C PRO A 31 6.89 -6.98 -2.20
N ARG A 32 6.79 -6.62 -3.48
CA ARG A 32 7.24 -5.30 -3.98
C ARG A 32 6.54 -4.12 -3.30
N GLN A 33 5.23 -4.19 -3.05
CA GLN A 33 4.49 -3.11 -2.38
C GLN A 33 4.95 -2.98 -0.92
N ILE A 34 5.12 -4.12 -0.24
CA ILE A 34 5.63 -4.17 1.15
C ILE A 34 7.04 -3.58 1.22
N LYS A 35 7.95 -4.03 0.35
CA LYS A 35 9.33 -3.52 0.28
C LYS A 35 9.35 -2.02 -0.02
N ALA A 36 8.45 -1.51 -0.86
CA ALA A 36 8.38 -0.09 -1.19
C ALA A 36 7.93 0.79 -0.02
N ILE A 37 7.16 0.23 0.93
CA ILE A 37 6.78 0.91 2.16
C ILE A 37 7.93 0.84 3.17
N LEU A 38 8.51 -0.35 3.37
CA LEU A 38 9.61 -0.57 4.32
C LEU A 38 10.88 0.23 3.99
N LYS A 39 11.18 0.42 2.71
CA LYS A 39 12.36 1.19 2.27
C LYS A 39 12.17 2.70 2.33
N LYS A 40 10.94 3.18 2.55
CA LYS A 40 10.65 4.62 2.53
C LYS A 40 11.15 5.22 3.85
N LYS A 41 11.91 6.32 3.75
CA LYS A 41 12.29 7.13 4.92
C LYS A 41 11.04 7.77 5.54
N SER A 42 11.15 8.16 6.81
CA SER A 42 10.09 8.88 7.53
C SER A 42 9.59 10.07 6.68
N PRO A 43 8.27 10.21 6.52
CA PRO A 43 7.71 11.26 5.67
C PRO A 43 7.95 12.62 6.33
N SER A 44 8.52 13.54 5.56
CA SER A 44 8.83 14.91 5.98
C SER A 44 7.79 15.92 5.51
N THR A 45 7.08 15.60 4.42
CA THR A 45 6.14 16.50 3.75
C THR A 45 4.73 15.93 3.74
N VAL A 46 3.70 16.78 3.78
CA VAL A 46 2.29 16.37 3.69
C VAL A 46 2.02 15.48 2.46
N LYS A 47 2.61 15.78 1.30
CA LYS A 47 2.50 14.93 0.10
C LYS A 47 3.05 13.52 0.32
N GLU A 48 4.12 13.38 1.10
CA GLU A 48 4.72 12.08 1.42
C GLU A 48 3.83 11.28 2.37
N ILE A 49 3.21 11.96 3.34
CA ILE A 49 2.22 11.40 4.27
C ILE A 49 0.99 10.93 3.49
N GLN A 50 0.45 11.74 2.57
CA GLN A 50 -0.67 11.36 1.69
C GLN A 50 -0.32 10.14 0.84
N SER A 51 0.86 10.15 0.21
CA SER A 51 1.36 9.03 -0.59
C SER A 51 1.52 7.75 0.23
N MET A 52 2.04 7.85 1.46
CA MET A 52 2.16 6.71 2.38
C MET A 52 0.79 6.19 2.82
N THR A 53 -0.12 7.09 3.19
CA THR A 53 -1.48 6.74 3.61
C THR A 53 -2.22 6.01 2.49
N GLY A 54 -2.12 6.47 1.24
CA GLY A 54 -2.71 5.78 0.09
C GLY A 54 -2.13 4.38 -0.15
N ARG A 55 -0.80 4.22 0.02
CA ARG A 55 -0.15 2.89 -0.08
C ARG A 55 -0.56 1.96 1.07
N ALA A 56 -0.65 2.47 2.29
CA ALA A 56 -1.12 1.72 3.45
C ALA A 56 -2.59 1.29 3.27
N ALA A 57 -3.43 2.18 2.72
CA ALA A 57 -4.83 1.89 2.43
C ALA A 57 -5.01 0.72 1.45
N ALA A 58 -4.16 0.62 0.43
CA ALA A 58 -4.17 -0.52 -0.49
C ALA A 58 -3.84 -1.86 0.21
N LEU A 59 -3.11 -1.81 1.32
CA LEU A 59 -2.73 -2.99 2.11
C LEU A 59 -3.60 -3.20 3.36
N ASN A 60 -4.60 -2.35 3.62
CA ASN A 60 -5.40 -2.38 4.85
C ASN A 60 -5.98 -3.76 5.16
N ARG A 61 -6.44 -4.49 4.13
CA ARG A 61 -7.00 -5.85 4.29
C ARG A 61 -6.01 -6.91 4.80
N PHE A 62 -4.71 -6.64 4.75
CA PHE A 62 -3.65 -7.53 5.20
C PHE A 62 -3.04 -7.10 6.54
N LEU A 63 -3.38 -5.90 7.01
CA LEU A 63 -2.80 -5.29 8.20
C LEU A 63 -3.81 -5.41 9.35
N SER A 64 -3.48 -6.22 10.36
CA SER A 64 -4.26 -6.25 11.58
C SER A 64 -4.30 -4.87 12.23
N ARG A 65 -5.51 -4.44 12.64
CA ARG A 65 -5.74 -3.13 13.28
C ARG A 65 -5.11 -1.97 12.50
N SER A 66 -5.24 -1.99 11.17
CA SER A 66 -4.57 -1.02 10.29
C SER A 66 -4.97 0.43 10.60
N THR A 67 -6.23 0.66 10.98
CA THR A 67 -6.74 1.98 11.38
C THR A 67 -5.98 2.55 12.58
N ASP A 68 -5.72 1.74 13.60
CA ASP A 68 -4.99 2.16 14.79
C ASP A 68 -3.54 2.52 14.44
N LYS A 69 -2.90 1.70 13.61
CA LYS A 69 -1.53 1.92 13.11
C LYS A 69 -1.41 3.14 12.20
N CYS A 70 -2.46 3.47 11.44
CA CYS A 70 -2.49 4.62 10.53
C CYS A 70 -3.02 5.89 11.18
N ARG A 71 -3.44 5.84 12.45
CA ARG A 71 -3.94 6.99 13.21
C ARG A 71 -2.99 8.20 13.21
N PRO A 72 -1.65 8.03 13.31
CA PRO A 72 -0.71 9.15 13.21
C PRO A 72 -0.81 9.87 11.86
N PHE A 73 -0.91 9.11 10.75
CA PHE A 73 -1.05 9.70 9.42
C PHE A 73 -2.36 10.50 9.29
N PHE A 74 -3.48 9.97 9.78
CA PHE A 74 -4.76 10.68 9.70
C PHE A 74 -4.77 11.95 10.55
N LYS A 75 -4.15 11.93 11.74
CA LYS A 75 -3.96 13.15 12.56
C LYS A 75 -3.13 14.18 11.80
N ALA A 76 -2.01 13.76 11.20
CA ALA A 76 -1.11 14.63 10.45
C ALA A 76 -1.76 15.22 9.18
N LEU A 77 -2.68 14.51 8.54
CA LEU A 77 -3.42 15.02 7.38
C LEU A 77 -4.57 15.97 7.77
N LYS A 78 -5.14 15.82 8.97
CA LYS A 78 -6.26 16.63 9.45
C LYS A 78 -5.83 18.00 9.98
N LYS A 79 -4.65 18.09 10.61
CA LYS A 79 -4.03 19.37 10.96
C LYS A 79 -3.32 19.91 9.74
N GLY A 80 -3.82 20.98 9.14
CA GLY A 80 -3.11 21.72 8.08
C GLY A 80 -1.83 22.44 8.55
N GLN A 81 -1.14 21.93 9.58
CA GLN A 81 -0.03 22.61 10.23
C GLN A 81 1.31 21.90 9.99
N ARG A 82 2.30 22.76 9.73
CA ARG A 82 3.71 22.49 9.42
C ARG A 82 4.53 22.04 10.63
N ASP A 83 3.86 21.51 11.66
CA ASP A 83 4.53 21.16 12.91
C ASP A 83 4.94 19.69 12.90
N LYS A 84 6.20 19.52 13.31
CA LYS A 84 7.03 18.33 13.21
C LYS A 84 6.26 17.01 13.40
N TRP A 85 6.57 16.07 12.52
CA TRP A 85 6.35 14.65 12.72
C TRP A 85 7.05 14.26 14.02
N ASP A 86 6.29 14.17 15.12
CA ASP A 86 6.85 13.76 16.42
C ASP A 86 7.12 12.24 16.37
N GLU A 87 8.34 11.87 16.74
CA GLU A 87 8.75 10.49 16.93
C GLU A 87 8.19 10.01 18.28
N GLU A 88 6.91 9.65 18.29
CA GLU A 88 6.34 8.78 19.33
C GLU A 88 6.47 7.31 18.94
#